data_AF-K7M8L5-F1
#
_entry.id   AF-K7M8L5-F1
#
_cell.length_a   1.000
_cell.length_b   1.000
_cell.length_c   1.000
_cell.angle_alpha   90.00
_cell.angle_beta   90.00
_cell.angle_gamma   90.00
#
_symmetry.space_group_name_H-M   'P 1'
#
loop_
_entity.id
_entity.type
_entity.pdbx_description
1 polymer ?
#
loop_
_entity_poly.entity_id
_entity_poly.type
_entity_poly.pdbx_seq_one_letter_code
_entity_poly.pdbx_strand_id
1 'polypeptide(L)'
;MSSEDFYALFWQGAGGNEIIEALIANSVTFEKKTSFSQEKYRLKKQKKYAPKVLMRRPVARSICEAYFKKYPSKIGFLRVDTLSLLLSMGNVSSNSDILVVDMIGGLLTGAVAERLGGTGFVCNSYSGQAPYSMDIVRIFNLSDEICKRIVRSPISDLLSQKELPEQTLQHDDACNVESRSTDQMSASTSMEDNSHSLENGISDLGAENTEPAKVRKAPKAGERAHKEIIDLWKENGFSSLIIAAPELDTWALVRDVLPLLANSAPFAIYHQYLQPLATCMHNLQLEKMAIGLQITEPWLREYQVLPSRTHPCMQMSSFGGYILSGTKICST
;
A
#
# COMPACT_ATOMS: atom_id res chain seq x y z
N MET A 1 -25.16 40.08 14.08
CA MET A 1 -25.17 38.81 14.83
C MET A 1 -24.03 38.78 15.81
N SER A 2 -24.36 38.69 17.09
CA SER A 2 -23.37 38.50 18.17
C SER A 2 -22.86 37.05 18.17
N SER A 3 -21.82 36.77 18.96
CA SER A 3 -21.34 35.38 19.14
C SER A 3 -22.36 34.53 19.89
N GLU A 4 -23.14 35.13 20.78
CA GLU A 4 -24.16 34.44 21.58
C GLU A 4 -25.33 33.99 20.70
N ASP A 5 -25.80 34.86 19.81
CA ASP A 5 -26.85 34.52 18.83
C ASP A 5 -26.43 33.36 17.91
N PHE A 6 -25.13 33.30 17.56
CA PHE A 6 -24.58 32.21 16.77
C PHE A 6 -24.66 30.87 17.52
N TYR A 7 -24.21 30.85 18.78
CA TYR A 7 -24.26 29.63 19.58
C TYR A 7 -25.69 29.22 19.87
N ALA A 8 -26.61 30.16 20.08
CA ALA A 8 -28.03 29.85 20.26
C ALA A 8 -28.60 29.08 19.05
N LEU A 9 -28.35 29.55 17.82
CA LEU A 9 -28.76 28.84 16.60
C LEU A 9 -28.13 27.45 16.48
N PHE A 10 -26.87 27.33 16.89
CA PHE A 10 -26.17 26.05 16.88
C PHE A 10 -26.76 25.05 17.89
N TRP A 11 -27.03 25.50 19.11
CA TRP A 11 -27.63 24.68 20.17
C TRP A 11 -29.08 24.29 19.88
N GLN A 12 -29.80 25.11 19.13
CA GLN A 12 -31.14 24.79 18.63
C GLN A 12 -31.14 23.74 17.51
N GLY A 13 -29.97 23.33 17.01
CA GLY A 13 -29.85 22.35 15.94
C GLY A 13 -30.24 22.90 14.57
N ALA A 14 -30.14 24.23 14.36
CA ALA A 14 -30.44 24.87 13.08
C ALA A 14 -29.58 24.26 11.96
N GLY A 15 -30.17 24.13 10.77
CA GLY A 15 -29.50 23.58 9.61
C GLY A 15 -28.30 24.45 9.21
N GLY A 16 -27.23 23.83 8.71
CA GLY A 16 -26.03 24.58 8.28
C GLY A 16 -26.34 25.66 7.24
N ASN A 17 -27.35 25.46 6.38
CA ASN A 17 -27.80 26.47 5.42
C ASN A 17 -28.50 27.66 6.10
N GLU A 18 -29.34 27.41 7.11
CA GLU A 18 -30.04 28.44 7.87
C GLU A 18 -29.05 29.33 8.62
N ILE A 19 -28.00 28.74 9.20
CA ILE A 19 -26.90 29.47 9.83
C ILE A 19 -26.20 30.38 8.81
N ILE A 20 -25.99 29.91 7.58
CA ILE A 20 -25.34 30.70 6.52
C ILE A 20 -26.23 31.86 6.08
N GLU A 21 -27.54 31.64 5.93
CA GLU A 21 -28.51 32.66 5.55
C GLU A 21 -28.63 33.74 6.64
N ALA A 22 -28.74 33.33 7.92
CA ALA A 22 -28.73 34.25 9.05
C ALA A 22 -27.46 35.12 9.08
N LEU A 23 -26.28 34.52 8.80
CA LEU A 23 -25.02 35.24 8.71
C LEU A 23 -24.96 36.23 7.54
N ILE A 24 -25.59 35.89 6.41
CA ILE A 24 -25.67 36.77 5.23
C ILE A 24 -26.61 37.95 5.53
N ALA A 25 -27.81 37.68 6.06
CA ALA A 25 -28.80 38.70 6.41
C ALA A 25 -28.27 39.71 7.44
N ASN A 26 -27.41 39.26 8.35
CA ASN A 26 -26.75 40.10 9.35
C ASN A 26 -25.51 40.85 8.84
N SER A 27 -25.10 40.68 7.58
CA SER A 27 -23.85 41.25 7.06
C SER A 27 -24.08 42.52 6.24
N VAL A 28 -23.84 43.67 6.87
CA VAL A 28 -23.95 45.01 6.26
C VAL A 28 -23.07 45.20 5.01
N THR A 29 -21.98 44.43 4.88
CA THR A 29 -21.05 44.52 3.75
C THR A 29 -21.30 43.50 2.65
N PHE A 30 -22.23 42.56 2.83
CA PHE A 30 -22.40 41.46 1.88
C PHE A 30 -22.98 41.93 0.54
N GLU A 31 -24.02 42.77 0.57
CA GLU A 31 -24.66 43.29 -0.65
C GLU A 31 -23.73 44.20 -1.46
N LYS A 32 -22.85 44.95 -0.78
CA LYS A 32 -21.87 45.85 -1.42
C LYS A 32 -20.71 45.12 -2.11
N LYS A 33 -20.57 43.81 -1.88
CA LYS A 33 -19.49 43.00 -2.49
C LYS A 33 -19.84 42.61 -3.91
N THR A 34 -18.80 42.43 -4.73
CA THR A 34 -18.95 41.84 -6.06
C THR A 34 -19.54 40.43 -5.98
N SER A 35 -20.22 39.98 -7.04
CA SER A 35 -20.81 38.64 -7.13
C SER A 35 -19.81 37.52 -6.81
N PHE A 36 -18.55 37.66 -7.27
CA PHE A 36 -17.48 36.71 -6.96
C PHE A 36 -17.11 36.69 -5.47
N SER A 37 -17.13 37.84 -4.81
CA SER A 37 -16.82 37.97 -3.39
C SER A 37 -17.95 37.43 -2.51
N GLN A 38 -19.21 37.60 -2.94
CA GLN A 38 -20.37 36.99 -2.31
C GLN A 38 -20.30 35.46 -2.39
N GLU A 39 -20.01 34.90 -3.58
CA GLU A 39 -19.86 33.46 -3.76
C GLU A 39 -18.70 32.88 -2.95
N LYS A 40 -17.54 33.55 -2.94
CA LYS A 40 -16.39 33.16 -2.10
C LYS A 40 -16.74 33.16 -0.61
N TYR A 41 -17.55 34.12 -0.16
CA TYR A 41 -18.05 34.16 1.21
C TYR A 41 -18.99 33.00 1.50
N ARG A 42 -19.96 32.71 0.62
CA ARG A 42 -20.88 31.57 0.75
C ARG A 42 -20.11 30.25 0.84
N LEU A 43 -19.18 29.99 -0.08
CA LEU A 43 -18.35 28.77 -0.06
C LEU A 43 -17.53 28.63 1.23
N LYS A 44 -16.96 29.73 1.74
CA LYS A 44 -16.22 29.73 3.01
C LYS A 44 -17.12 29.37 4.19
N LYS A 45 -18.35 29.89 4.22
CA LYS A 45 -19.33 29.62 5.28
C LYS A 45 -19.92 28.22 5.18
N GLN A 46 -20.22 27.75 3.97
CA GLN A 46 -20.64 26.38 3.70
C GLN A 46 -19.58 25.38 4.15
N LYS A 47 -18.30 25.59 3.82
CA LYS A 47 -17.21 24.71 4.26
C LYS A 47 -17.10 24.59 5.79
N LYS A 48 -17.53 25.63 6.53
CA LYS A 48 -17.46 25.66 8.01
C LYS A 48 -18.72 25.12 8.68
N TYR A 49 -19.90 25.46 8.17
CA TYR A 49 -21.17 25.25 8.88
C TYR A 49 -22.09 24.22 8.22
N ALA A 50 -21.86 23.90 6.95
CA ALA A 50 -22.60 22.88 6.21
C ALA A 50 -21.63 21.94 5.46
N PRO A 51 -20.70 21.26 6.16
CA PRO A 51 -19.79 20.32 5.52
C PRO A 51 -20.59 19.17 4.90
N LYS A 52 -20.30 18.87 3.64
CA LYS A 52 -20.88 17.72 2.93
C LYS A 52 -19.82 16.65 2.77
N VAL A 53 -20.15 15.42 3.15
CA VAL A 53 -19.28 14.26 2.97
C VAL A 53 -19.79 13.46 1.79
N LEU A 54 -18.89 13.10 0.87
CA LEU A 54 -19.18 12.26 -0.27
C LEU A 54 -18.43 10.94 -0.12
N MET A 55 -19.18 9.85 0.01
CA MET A 55 -18.60 8.51 0.02
C MET A 55 -18.16 8.13 -1.39
N ARG A 56 -16.90 7.71 -1.53
CA ARG A 56 -16.32 7.26 -2.79
C ARG A 56 -15.78 5.85 -2.62
N ARG A 57 -15.82 5.07 -3.70
CA ARG A 57 -15.20 3.76 -3.73
C ARG A 57 -13.68 3.89 -3.52
N PRO A 58 -13.06 3.03 -2.70
CA PRO A 58 -11.61 2.97 -2.61
C PRO A 58 -11.03 2.44 -3.92
N VAL A 59 -10.28 3.29 -4.61
CA VAL A 59 -9.45 2.96 -5.78
C VAL A 59 -8.04 3.46 -5.54
N ALA A 60 -7.06 2.91 -6.26
CA ALA A 60 -5.64 3.27 -6.16
C ALA A 60 -5.43 4.79 -6.15
N ARG A 61 -6.13 5.48 -7.05
CA ARG A 61 -6.12 6.95 -7.17
C ARG A 61 -6.55 7.63 -5.87
N SER A 62 -7.74 7.30 -5.35
CA SER A 62 -8.30 7.96 -4.17
C SER A 62 -7.51 7.65 -2.90
N ILE A 63 -6.99 6.43 -2.79
CA ILE A 63 -6.18 6.00 -1.64
C ILE A 63 -4.85 6.76 -1.66
N CYS A 64 -4.16 6.78 -2.82
CA CYS A 64 -2.92 7.53 -2.99
C CYS A 64 -3.11 9.02 -2.68
N GLU A 65 -4.14 9.68 -3.24
CA GLU A 65 -4.44 11.09 -2.97
C GLU A 65 -4.73 11.36 -1.48
N ALA A 66 -5.46 10.46 -0.80
CA ALA A 66 -5.77 10.59 0.62
C ALA A 66 -4.52 10.44 1.50
N TYR A 67 -3.68 9.44 1.24
CA TYR A 67 -2.43 9.24 1.97
C TYR A 67 -1.42 10.36 1.68
N PHE A 68 -1.29 10.81 0.45
CA PHE A 68 -0.39 11.91 0.10
C PHE A 68 -0.76 13.21 0.83
N LYS A 69 -2.06 13.50 0.99
CA LYS A 69 -2.55 14.69 1.71
C LYS A 69 -2.43 14.55 3.24
N LYS A 70 -2.64 13.36 3.80
CA LYS A 70 -2.74 13.16 5.26
C LYS A 70 -1.46 12.62 5.90
N TYR A 71 -0.80 11.65 5.26
CA TYR A 71 0.37 10.92 5.76
C TYR A 71 1.38 10.62 4.62
N PRO A 72 1.97 11.64 3.97
CA PRO A 72 2.81 11.45 2.80
C PRO A 72 4.04 10.58 3.07
N SER A 73 4.61 10.64 4.29
CA SER A 73 5.77 9.82 4.67
C SER A 73 5.48 8.31 4.63
N LYS A 74 4.25 7.87 4.94
CA LYS A 74 3.87 6.44 4.91
C LYS A 74 3.92 5.83 3.52
N ILE A 75 3.78 6.67 2.48
CA ILE A 75 3.79 6.24 1.08
C ILE A 75 5.06 6.68 0.34
N GLY A 76 6.13 7.02 1.09
CA GLY A 76 7.39 7.50 0.51
C GLY A 76 7.25 8.77 -0.32
N PHE A 77 6.27 9.63 0.00
CA PHE A 77 5.92 10.83 -0.77
C PHE A 77 5.50 10.57 -2.23
N LEU A 78 5.00 9.37 -2.53
CA LEU A 78 4.53 9.00 -3.86
C LEU A 78 3.24 9.77 -4.22
N ARG A 79 3.32 10.63 -5.24
CA ARG A 79 2.15 11.36 -5.77
C ARG A 79 1.37 10.50 -6.77
N VAL A 80 0.09 10.83 -6.99
CA VAL A 80 -0.83 10.04 -7.81
C VAL A 80 -0.45 9.96 -9.30
N ASP A 81 0.10 11.03 -9.85
CA ASP A 81 0.67 11.10 -11.19
C ASP A 81 1.92 10.23 -11.31
N THR A 82 2.80 10.27 -10.30
CA THR A 82 3.96 9.38 -10.22
C THR A 82 3.56 7.92 -10.11
N LEU A 83 2.58 7.57 -9.27
CA LEU A 83 2.04 6.21 -9.20
C LEU A 83 1.49 5.76 -10.57
N SER A 84 0.76 6.65 -11.26
CA SER A 84 0.18 6.33 -12.58
C SER A 84 1.26 6.10 -13.63
N LEU A 85 2.30 6.93 -13.64
CA LEU A 85 3.45 6.79 -14.53
C LEU A 85 4.23 5.51 -14.22
N LEU A 86 4.46 5.22 -12.95
CA LEU A 86 5.17 4.02 -12.48
C LEU A 86 4.48 2.73 -12.96
N LEU A 87 3.15 2.64 -12.79
CA LEU A 87 2.36 1.50 -13.27
C LEU A 87 2.36 1.38 -14.81
N SER A 88 2.42 2.52 -15.51
CA SER A 88 2.47 2.55 -16.97
C SER A 88 3.84 2.12 -17.51
N MET A 89 4.93 2.62 -16.91
CA MET A 89 6.29 2.26 -17.27
C MET A 89 6.62 0.79 -16.93
N GLY A 90 6.03 0.27 -15.85
CA GLY A 90 6.06 -1.15 -15.52
C GLY A 90 5.13 -2.01 -16.39
N ASN A 91 4.42 -1.46 -17.38
CA ASN A 91 3.48 -2.20 -18.24
C ASN A 91 2.50 -3.13 -17.48
N VAL A 92 1.95 -2.64 -16.36
CA VAL A 92 1.03 -3.42 -15.52
C VAL A 92 -0.25 -3.71 -16.30
N SER A 93 -0.40 -4.98 -16.69
CA SER A 93 -1.45 -5.44 -17.58
C SER A 93 -1.95 -6.84 -17.17
N SER A 94 -3.19 -7.16 -17.50
CA SER A 94 -3.79 -8.46 -17.21
C SER A 94 -2.96 -9.64 -17.72
N ASN A 95 -3.00 -10.78 -17.03
CA ASN A 95 -2.26 -12.00 -17.35
C ASN A 95 -0.72 -11.86 -17.27
N SER A 96 -0.21 -10.87 -16.54
CA SER A 96 1.22 -10.73 -16.27
C SER A 96 1.53 -11.10 -14.83
N ASP A 97 2.70 -11.71 -14.62
CA ASP A 97 3.22 -12.00 -13.30
C ASP A 97 4.22 -10.91 -12.93
N ILE A 98 3.86 -10.10 -11.93
CA ILE A 98 4.57 -8.86 -11.62
C ILE A 98 5.30 -9.03 -10.29
N LEU A 99 6.60 -8.77 -10.33
CA LEU A 99 7.44 -8.70 -9.16
C LEU A 99 7.36 -7.29 -8.57
N VAL A 100 7.00 -7.20 -7.30
CA VAL A 100 6.85 -5.93 -6.59
C VAL A 100 7.74 -5.93 -5.37
N VAL A 101 8.49 -4.86 -5.13
CA VAL A 101 9.13 -4.61 -3.83
C VAL A 101 8.50 -3.36 -3.23
N ASP A 102 7.60 -3.55 -2.26
CA ASP A 102 6.76 -2.50 -1.70
C ASP A 102 7.06 -2.27 -0.22
N MET A 103 7.74 -1.16 0.08
CA MET A 103 7.94 -0.66 1.45
C MET A 103 7.01 0.53 1.78
N ILE A 104 6.06 0.85 0.91
CA ILE A 104 5.16 2.01 1.05
C ILE A 104 3.78 1.61 1.59
N GLY A 105 3.78 0.68 2.54
CA GLY A 105 2.59 0.23 3.28
C GLY A 105 1.62 -0.65 2.48
N GLY A 106 2.03 -1.14 1.30
CA GLY A 106 1.17 -1.96 0.43
C GLY A 106 0.40 -1.16 -0.62
N LEU A 107 0.64 0.16 -0.75
CA LEU A 107 -0.06 0.98 -1.74
C LEU A 107 0.26 0.52 -3.16
N LEU A 108 1.53 0.19 -3.44
CA LEU A 108 1.96 -0.24 -4.76
C LEU A 108 1.38 -1.62 -5.09
N THR A 109 1.48 -2.55 -4.15
CA THR A 109 0.92 -3.91 -4.26
C THR A 109 -0.57 -3.88 -4.56
N GLY A 110 -1.33 -3.05 -3.82
CA GLY A 110 -2.77 -2.89 -4.04
C GLY A 110 -3.09 -2.26 -5.39
N ALA A 111 -2.32 -1.26 -5.84
CA ALA A 111 -2.52 -0.62 -7.13
C ALA A 111 -2.21 -1.55 -8.31
N VAL A 112 -1.17 -2.38 -8.19
CA VAL A 112 -0.86 -3.43 -9.18
C VAL A 112 -1.98 -4.47 -9.23
N ALA A 113 -2.43 -4.95 -8.07
CA ALA A 113 -3.52 -5.93 -7.99
C ALA A 113 -4.85 -5.40 -8.56
N GLU A 114 -5.17 -4.12 -8.31
CA GLU A 114 -6.34 -3.45 -8.89
C GLU A 114 -6.28 -3.46 -10.44
N ARG A 115 -5.09 -3.22 -11.02
CA ARG A 115 -4.88 -3.21 -12.48
C ARG A 115 -4.90 -4.61 -13.11
N LEU A 116 -4.40 -5.62 -12.40
CA LEU A 116 -4.43 -7.01 -12.85
C LEU A 116 -5.84 -7.63 -12.83
N GLY A 117 -6.71 -7.15 -11.94
CA GLY A 117 -8.11 -7.58 -11.87
C GLY A 117 -8.29 -9.08 -11.59
N GLY A 118 -7.31 -9.73 -10.96
CA GLY A 118 -7.35 -11.16 -10.61
C GLY A 118 -6.75 -12.09 -11.67
N THR A 119 -6.21 -11.52 -12.75
CA THR A 119 -5.49 -12.25 -13.79
C THR A 119 -3.97 -12.10 -13.59
N GLY A 120 -3.22 -13.20 -13.68
CA GLY A 120 -1.79 -13.22 -13.29
C GLY A 120 -1.59 -13.14 -11.77
N PHE A 121 -0.36 -12.88 -11.35
CA PHE A 121 0.03 -12.82 -9.94
C PHE A 121 0.78 -11.52 -9.60
N VAL A 122 0.58 -11.06 -8.36
CA VAL A 122 1.41 -10.02 -7.75
C VAL A 122 2.29 -10.69 -6.70
N CYS A 123 3.59 -10.76 -6.94
CA CYS A 123 4.55 -11.27 -5.98
C CYS A 123 5.21 -10.10 -5.25
N ASN A 124 4.74 -9.81 -4.03
CA ASN A 124 5.40 -8.82 -3.17
C ASN A 124 6.61 -9.46 -2.48
N SER A 125 7.79 -9.06 -2.93
CA SER A 125 9.07 -9.53 -2.43
C SER A 125 9.68 -8.58 -1.42
N TYR A 126 10.43 -9.15 -0.49
CA TYR A 126 11.05 -8.41 0.61
C TYR A 126 12.43 -8.95 0.93
N SER A 127 13.27 -8.07 1.48
CA SER A 127 14.57 -8.42 2.03
C SER A 127 14.45 -8.69 3.53
N GLY A 128 15.11 -9.74 4.02
CA GLY A 128 15.12 -10.10 5.44
C GLY A 128 14.09 -11.17 5.82
N GLN A 129 13.90 -11.39 7.13
CA GLN A 129 13.09 -12.50 7.64
C GLN A 129 11.58 -12.21 7.66
N ALA A 130 11.19 -10.94 7.81
CA ALA A 130 9.80 -10.53 7.93
C ALA A 130 9.36 -9.64 6.75
N PRO A 131 8.15 -9.86 6.19
CA PRO A 131 7.63 -9.03 5.11
C PRO A 131 7.26 -7.63 5.61
N TYR A 132 7.36 -6.64 4.72
CA TYR A 132 6.92 -5.27 4.98
C TYR A 132 5.41 -5.17 5.22
N SER A 133 4.95 -4.09 5.85
CA SER A 133 3.51 -3.88 6.12
C SER A 133 2.70 -3.71 4.82
N MET A 134 1.49 -4.28 4.78
CA MET A 134 0.53 -4.17 3.66
C MET A 134 -0.85 -3.70 4.14
N ASP A 135 -0.88 -2.86 5.17
CA ASP A 135 -2.14 -2.41 5.77
C ASP A 135 -3.02 -1.64 4.78
N ILE A 136 -2.39 -0.94 3.82
CA ILE A 136 -3.11 -0.17 2.80
C ILE A 136 -3.88 -1.09 1.84
N VAL A 137 -3.39 -2.31 1.56
CA VAL A 137 -4.07 -3.27 0.68
C VAL A 137 -5.48 -3.59 1.18
N ARG A 138 -5.69 -3.63 2.50
CA ARG A 138 -7.01 -3.89 3.10
C ARG A 138 -8.03 -2.80 2.77
N ILE A 139 -7.56 -1.57 2.55
CA ILE A 139 -8.41 -0.41 2.25
C ILE A 139 -8.97 -0.50 0.82
N PHE A 140 -8.28 -1.17 -0.10
CA PHE A 140 -8.75 -1.37 -1.48
C PHE A 140 -10.04 -2.19 -1.56
N ASN A 141 -10.36 -2.99 -0.54
CA ASN A 141 -11.54 -3.87 -0.51
C ASN A 141 -11.63 -4.75 -1.78
N LEU A 142 -10.52 -5.41 -2.10
CA LEU A 142 -10.38 -6.29 -3.27
C LEU A 142 -11.19 -7.58 -3.06
N SER A 143 -11.62 -8.20 -4.16
CA SER A 143 -12.33 -9.48 -4.10
C SER A 143 -11.40 -10.60 -3.64
N ASP A 144 -12.00 -11.67 -3.11
CA ASP A 144 -11.29 -12.87 -2.67
C ASP A 144 -10.43 -13.49 -3.78
N GLU A 145 -10.88 -13.42 -5.03
CA GLU A 145 -10.14 -13.88 -6.20
C GLU A 145 -8.85 -13.08 -6.42
N ILE A 146 -8.93 -11.75 -6.30
CA ILE A 146 -7.76 -10.88 -6.42
C ILE A 146 -6.82 -11.09 -5.23
N CYS A 147 -7.35 -11.19 -4.02
CA CYS A 147 -6.56 -11.40 -2.80
C CYS A 147 -5.73 -12.69 -2.87
N LYS A 148 -6.26 -13.78 -3.41
CA LYS A 148 -5.52 -15.05 -3.62
C LYS A 148 -4.34 -14.92 -4.58
N ARG A 149 -4.37 -13.95 -5.50
CA ARG A 149 -3.29 -13.69 -6.46
C ARG A 149 -2.19 -12.80 -5.90
N ILE A 150 -2.42 -12.18 -4.74
CA ILE A 150 -1.42 -11.38 -4.05
C ILE A 150 -0.66 -12.30 -3.11
N VAL A 151 0.57 -12.62 -3.47
CA VAL A 151 1.43 -13.54 -2.72
C VAL A 151 2.73 -12.87 -2.31
N ARG A 152 3.42 -13.47 -1.35
CA ARG A 152 4.70 -12.99 -0.83
C ARG A 152 5.78 -14.05 -0.94
N SER A 153 7.00 -13.61 -1.24
CA SER A 153 8.20 -14.44 -1.20
C SER A 153 9.39 -13.59 -0.76
N PRO A 154 10.28 -14.06 0.13
CA PRO A 154 11.54 -13.36 0.33
C PRO A 154 12.39 -13.47 -0.94
N ILE A 155 13.22 -12.46 -1.19
CA ILE A 155 14.10 -12.43 -2.38
C ILE A 155 15.06 -13.63 -2.39
N SER A 156 15.49 -14.10 -1.21
CA SER A 156 16.33 -15.30 -1.06
C SER A 156 15.69 -16.57 -1.62
N ASP A 157 14.39 -16.77 -1.42
CA ASP A 157 13.69 -17.97 -1.87
C ASP A 157 13.48 -17.97 -3.40
N LEU A 158 13.42 -16.77 -4.00
CA LEU A 158 13.34 -16.61 -5.45
C LEU A 158 14.70 -16.84 -6.11
N LEU A 159 15.79 -16.50 -5.42
CA LEU A 159 17.16 -16.68 -5.90
C LEU A 159 17.73 -18.09 -5.66
N SER A 160 17.21 -18.84 -4.69
CA SER A 160 17.70 -20.19 -4.41
C SER A 160 17.47 -21.10 -5.63
N GLN A 161 18.51 -21.82 -6.06
CA GLN A 161 18.35 -22.83 -7.11
C GLN A 161 17.58 -24.03 -6.58
N LYS A 162 17.01 -24.84 -7.47
CA LYS A 162 16.31 -26.10 -7.15
C LYS A 162 17.24 -26.98 -6.29
N GLU A 163 17.03 -26.99 -4.97
CA GLU A 163 17.47 -28.11 -4.16
C GLU A 163 16.63 -29.33 -4.60
N LEU A 164 17.28 -30.36 -5.14
CA LEU A 164 16.62 -31.65 -5.27
C LEU A 164 16.17 -32.08 -3.86
N PRO A 165 14.97 -32.65 -3.70
CA PRO A 165 14.47 -32.99 -2.38
C PRO A 165 15.35 -34.08 -1.77
N GLU A 166 16.15 -33.71 -0.76
CA GLU A 166 16.80 -34.67 0.12
C GLU A 166 15.72 -35.42 0.90
N GLN A 167 15.79 -36.75 0.77
CA GLN A 167 14.95 -37.70 1.47
C GLN A 167 15.17 -37.53 2.97
N THR A 168 14.10 -37.24 3.70
CA THR A 168 14.11 -37.19 5.16
C THR A 168 14.38 -38.60 5.71
N LEU A 169 15.62 -38.90 6.06
CA LEU A 169 15.96 -40.05 6.90
C LEU A 169 15.65 -39.67 8.35
N GLN A 170 14.60 -40.29 8.87
CA GLN A 170 14.28 -40.35 10.29
C GLN A 170 15.40 -41.11 11.02
N HIS A 171 15.91 -40.54 12.10
CA HIS A 171 16.50 -41.33 13.16
C HIS A 171 16.12 -40.72 14.51
N ASP A 172 15.05 -41.27 15.09
CA ASP A 172 14.87 -41.30 16.53
C ASP A 172 15.89 -42.31 17.10
N ASP A 173 16.61 -41.92 18.15
CA ASP A 173 16.68 -42.74 19.37
C ASP A 173 17.37 -41.99 20.52
N ALA A 174 16.80 -42.16 21.71
CA ALA A 174 17.09 -41.47 22.95
C ALA A 174 18.25 -42.11 23.74
N CYS A 175 18.90 -41.33 24.62
CA CYS A 175 19.11 -41.73 26.02
C CYS A 175 19.59 -40.57 26.92
N ASN A 176 19.06 -40.63 28.14
CA ASN A 176 19.13 -39.72 29.29
C ASN A 176 20.38 -39.99 30.16
N VAL A 177 20.84 -39.02 30.98
CA VAL A 177 21.29 -39.16 32.39
C VAL A 177 21.86 -37.82 32.89
N GLU A 178 21.39 -37.41 34.08
CA GLU A 178 21.66 -36.19 34.84
C GLU A 178 23.08 -36.09 35.45
N SER A 179 23.54 -34.87 35.76
CA SER A 179 23.88 -34.48 37.15
C SER A 179 24.20 -32.99 37.29
N ARG A 180 23.65 -32.40 38.35
CA ARG A 180 23.72 -30.99 38.80
C ARG A 180 24.91 -30.75 39.74
N SER A 181 25.39 -29.50 39.80
CA SER A 181 25.59 -28.77 41.07
C SER A 181 25.86 -27.28 40.80
N THR A 182 24.94 -26.36 41.17
CA THR A 182 24.88 -25.52 42.41
C THR A 182 26.00 -24.45 42.43
N ASP A 183 25.71 -23.15 42.38
CA ASP A 183 25.40 -22.35 43.58
C ASP A 183 24.62 -21.02 43.34
N GLN A 184 23.62 -20.83 44.22
CA GLN A 184 23.13 -19.65 44.97
C GLN A 184 22.68 -18.38 44.20
N MET A 185 21.44 -17.88 44.27
CA MET A 185 20.45 -17.56 45.33
C MET A 185 20.32 -16.02 45.53
N SER A 186 19.22 -15.43 45.08
CA SER A 186 18.48 -14.41 45.84
C SER A 186 17.05 -14.29 45.30
N ALA A 187 16.09 -14.41 46.22
CA ALA A 187 14.65 -14.41 45.98
C ALA A 187 14.05 -13.03 46.30
N SER A 188 12.93 -12.67 45.68
CA SER A 188 11.65 -12.48 46.40
C SER A 188 10.50 -11.94 45.50
N THR A 189 9.34 -12.60 45.67
CA THR A 189 7.93 -12.11 45.64
C THR A 189 7.34 -11.58 44.32
N SER A 190 6.52 -12.37 43.59
CA SER A 190 5.04 -12.60 43.70
C SER A 190 4.20 -11.40 43.22
N MET A 191 3.23 -11.48 42.30
CA MET A 191 2.15 -12.48 42.16
C MET A 191 1.77 -12.74 40.68
N GLU A 192 1.46 -13.99 40.37
CA GLU A 192 0.59 -14.40 39.27
C GLU A 192 -0.88 -14.31 39.72
N ASP A 193 -1.82 -14.20 38.79
CA ASP A 193 -2.96 -15.12 38.83
C ASP A 193 -3.55 -15.37 37.45
N ASN A 194 -3.72 -16.66 37.19
CA ASN A 194 -4.28 -17.32 36.02
C ASN A 194 -5.66 -17.86 36.44
N SER A 195 -6.71 -17.77 35.62
CA SER A 195 -7.83 -18.70 35.77
C SER A 195 -8.66 -18.88 34.50
N HIS A 196 -8.63 -20.11 34.00
CA HIS A 196 -9.74 -20.76 33.30
C HIS A 196 -10.69 -21.37 34.34
N SER A 197 -12.01 -21.36 34.08
CA SER A 197 -12.89 -22.55 34.19
C SER A 197 -14.35 -22.25 33.82
N LEU A 198 -15.01 -23.30 33.29
CA LEU A 198 -16.38 -23.38 32.78
C LEU A 198 -17.41 -23.72 33.88
N GLU A 199 -18.72 -23.54 33.59
CA GLU A 199 -19.82 -24.55 33.63
C GLU A 199 -21.19 -23.84 33.41
N ASN A 200 -22.01 -24.15 32.38
CA ASN A 200 -22.93 -25.27 32.06
C ASN A 200 -24.36 -25.20 32.66
N GLY A 201 -25.38 -25.33 31.79
CA GLY A 201 -26.80 -25.54 32.11
C GLY A 201 -27.61 -25.93 30.85
N ILE A 202 -28.32 -27.08 30.90
CA ILE A 202 -28.70 -28.00 29.81
C ILE A 202 -30.20 -27.92 29.40
N SER A 203 -30.53 -28.26 28.13
CA SER A 203 -31.66 -29.13 27.62
C SER A 203 -32.02 -28.74 26.16
N ASP A 204 -32.38 -29.57 25.16
CA ASP A 204 -32.60 -31.02 25.00
C ASP A 204 -32.61 -31.40 23.48
N LEU A 205 -32.30 -32.67 23.21
CA LEU A 205 -32.27 -33.56 22.02
C LEU A 205 -32.71 -33.14 20.59
N GLY A 206 -31.89 -33.59 19.61
CA GLY A 206 -32.28 -33.82 18.20
C GLY A 206 -31.09 -34.06 17.27
N ALA A 207 -30.76 -35.33 16.98
CA ALA A 207 -29.65 -35.75 16.15
C ALA A 207 -29.92 -35.56 14.64
N GLU A 208 -28.97 -34.97 13.91
CA GLU A 208 -28.69 -35.30 12.50
C GLU A 208 -27.25 -34.89 12.13
N ASN A 209 -26.50 -35.86 11.61
CA ASN A 209 -25.10 -35.72 11.19
C ASN A 209 -24.97 -34.66 10.10
N THR A 210 -24.46 -33.48 10.44
CA THR A 210 -23.91 -32.53 9.47
C THR A 210 -22.45 -32.32 9.84
N GLU A 211 -21.53 -32.72 8.96
CA GLU A 211 -20.11 -32.42 9.13
C GLU A 211 -19.95 -30.91 9.41
N PRO A 212 -19.07 -30.50 10.34
CA PRO A 212 -18.86 -29.09 10.60
C PRO A 212 -18.24 -28.47 9.35
N ALA A 213 -19.07 -27.74 8.59
CA ALA A 213 -18.61 -26.89 7.52
C ALA A 213 -17.54 -25.95 8.08
N LYS A 214 -16.26 -26.24 7.79
CA LYS A 214 -15.14 -25.36 8.10
C LYS A 214 -15.51 -23.97 7.59
N VAL A 215 -15.75 -23.05 8.52
CA VAL A 215 -15.90 -21.63 8.21
C VAL A 215 -14.66 -21.22 7.43
N ARG A 216 -14.79 -21.12 6.10
CA ARG A 216 -13.70 -20.73 5.21
C ARG A 216 -13.42 -19.26 5.52
N LYS A 217 -12.38 -19.02 6.34
CA LYS A 217 -11.86 -17.67 6.57
C LYS A 217 -11.58 -17.05 5.19
N ALA A 218 -12.08 -15.84 4.96
CA ALA A 218 -11.84 -15.12 3.71
C ALA A 218 -10.32 -15.08 3.43
N PRO A 219 -9.90 -15.33 2.17
CA PRO A 219 -8.48 -15.36 1.80
C PRO A 219 -7.84 -14.02 2.12
N LYS A 220 -6.72 -14.04 2.82
CA LYS A 220 -5.99 -12.81 3.17
C LYS A 220 -4.98 -12.54 2.09
N ALA A 221 -4.93 -11.31 1.58
CA ALA A 221 -3.87 -10.90 0.67
C ALA A 221 -2.49 -11.04 1.36
N GLY A 222 -1.51 -11.57 0.63
CA GLY A 222 -0.14 -11.74 1.13
C GLY A 222 0.14 -13.07 1.80
N GLU A 223 -0.57 -14.14 1.43
CA GLU A 223 -0.15 -15.50 1.76
C GLU A 223 1.20 -15.82 1.09
N ARG A 224 1.97 -16.75 1.68
CA ARG A 224 3.26 -17.15 1.10
C ARG A 224 3.02 -17.82 -0.24
N ALA A 225 3.84 -17.49 -1.24
CA ALA A 225 3.72 -18.08 -2.57
C ALA A 225 3.90 -19.61 -2.51
N HIS A 226 3.08 -20.33 -3.26
CA HIS A 226 3.20 -21.78 -3.40
C HIS A 226 4.48 -22.14 -4.15
N LYS A 227 5.14 -23.25 -3.75
CA LYS A 227 6.40 -23.70 -4.36
C LYS A 227 6.29 -23.90 -5.87
N GLU A 228 5.18 -24.45 -6.35
CA GLU A 228 4.90 -24.67 -7.78
C GLU A 228 4.95 -23.36 -8.59
N ILE A 229 4.42 -22.27 -8.03
CA ILE A 229 4.41 -20.96 -8.69
C ILE A 229 5.81 -20.34 -8.66
N ILE A 230 6.54 -20.51 -7.56
CA ILE A 230 7.92 -20.05 -7.44
C ILE A 230 8.80 -20.76 -8.49
N ASP A 231 8.63 -22.06 -8.67
CA ASP A 231 9.37 -22.83 -9.68
C ASP A 231 9.05 -22.34 -11.10
N LEU A 232 7.78 -22.02 -11.39
CA LEU A 232 7.37 -21.42 -12.66
C LEU A 232 8.06 -20.07 -12.92
N TRP A 233 8.18 -19.22 -11.90
CA TRP A 233 8.89 -17.93 -12.03
C TRP A 233 10.40 -18.09 -12.16
N LYS A 234 10.98 -19.11 -11.54
CA LYS A 234 12.41 -19.42 -11.73
C LYS A 234 12.70 -19.87 -13.16
N GLU A 235 11.76 -20.58 -13.80
CA GLU A 235 11.91 -21.06 -15.17
C GLU A 235 11.59 -19.98 -16.23
N ASN A 236 10.50 -19.22 -16.05
CA ASN A 236 10.02 -18.25 -17.05
C ASN A 236 10.45 -16.80 -16.78
N GLY A 237 10.76 -16.46 -15.53
CA GLY A 237 10.96 -15.09 -15.07
C GLY A 237 9.66 -14.30 -14.92
N PHE A 238 9.73 -13.18 -14.20
CA PHE A 238 8.62 -12.25 -14.05
C PHE A 238 8.42 -11.39 -15.30
N SER A 239 7.18 -11.02 -15.61
CA SER A 239 6.85 -10.20 -16.77
C SER A 239 7.21 -8.71 -16.58
N SER A 240 7.25 -8.24 -15.33
CA SER A 240 7.55 -6.86 -14.98
C SER A 240 8.06 -6.73 -13.55
N LEU A 241 8.84 -5.70 -13.27
CA LEU A 241 9.35 -5.34 -11.95
C LEU A 241 8.96 -3.92 -11.58
N ILE A 242 8.38 -3.75 -10.39
CA ILE A 242 8.11 -2.42 -9.82
C ILE A 242 8.65 -2.32 -8.40
N ILE A 243 9.48 -1.31 -8.15
CA ILE A 243 10.14 -1.11 -6.86
C ILE A 243 9.73 0.24 -6.28
N ALA A 244 9.32 0.23 -5.01
CA ALA A 244 9.17 1.40 -4.17
C ALA A 244 9.72 1.11 -2.77
N ALA A 245 11.04 1.29 -2.62
CA ALA A 245 11.79 0.97 -1.42
C ALA A 245 12.71 2.14 -1.02
N PRO A 246 12.17 3.24 -0.45
CA PRO A 246 12.94 4.46 -0.17
C PRO A 246 14.01 4.30 0.92
N GLU A 247 13.95 3.24 1.73
CA GLU A 247 14.89 2.99 2.84
C GLU A 247 16.04 2.05 2.47
N LEU A 248 15.95 1.35 1.33
CA LEU A 248 16.98 0.41 0.87
C LEU A 248 17.89 1.06 -0.18
N ASP A 249 19.11 0.53 -0.30
CA ASP A 249 19.96 0.90 -1.43
C ASP A 249 19.36 0.36 -2.75
N THR A 250 19.02 1.29 -3.63
CA THR A 250 18.40 0.99 -4.93
C THR A 250 19.27 0.08 -5.78
N TRP A 251 20.59 0.25 -5.76
CA TRP A 251 21.48 -0.54 -6.62
C TRP A 251 21.60 -1.98 -6.15
N ALA A 252 21.89 -2.19 -4.87
CA ALA A 252 21.98 -3.54 -4.29
C ALA A 252 20.69 -4.34 -4.54
N LEU A 253 19.53 -3.71 -4.33
CA LEU A 253 18.23 -4.34 -4.58
C LEU A 253 18.03 -4.69 -6.06
N VAL A 254 18.32 -3.77 -6.97
CA VAL A 254 18.14 -4.00 -8.41
C VAL A 254 19.07 -5.11 -8.90
N ARG A 255 20.32 -5.15 -8.45
CA ARG A 255 21.26 -6.20 -8.83
C ARG A 255 20.75 -7.60 -8.46
N ASP A 256 20.12 -7.74 -7.31
CA ASP A 256 19.60 -9.02 -6.82
C ASP A 256 18.27 -9.39 -7.50
N VAL A 257 17.43 -8.40 -7.83
CA VAL A 257 16.05 -8.64 -8.29
C VAL A 257 15.91 -8.65 -9.83
N LEU A 258 16.74 -7.90 -10.55
CA LEU A 258 16.69 -7.81 -12.01
C LEU A 258 16.93 -9.16 -12.73
N PRO A 259 17.79 -10.08 -12.22
CA PRO A 259 17.94 -11.41 -12.81
C PRO A 259 16.63 -12.22 -12.85
N LEU A 260 15.72 -12.02 -11.90
CA LEU A 260 14.45 -12.75 -11.78
C LEU A 260 13.43 -12.40 -12.88
N LEU A 261 13.62 -11.32 -13.62
CA LEU A 261 12.73 -10.90 -14.71
C LEU A 261 12.94 -11.73 -15.98
N ALA A 262 11.90 -11.85 -16.80
CA ALA A 262 12.02 -12.37 -18.15
C ALA A 262 12.86 -11.41 -19.04
N ASN A 263 13.48 -11.95 -20.09
CA ASN A 263 14.16 -11.10 -21.08
C ASN A 263 13.16 -10.16 -21.75
N SER A 264 13.57 -8.93 -22.06
CA SER A 264 12.70 -7.89 -22.61
C SER A 264 11.57 -7.42 -21.67
N ALA A 265 11.58 -7.80 -20.38
CA ALA A 265 10.64 -7.29 -19.39
C ALA A 265 10.95 -5.83 -19.02
N PRO A 266 9.94 -4.95 -18.94
CA PRO A 266 10.12 -3.61 -18.41
C PRO A 266 10.27 -3.64 -16.89
N PHE A 267 11.00 -2.67 -16.37
CA PHE A 267 11.04 -2.38 -14.94
C PHE A 267 10.89 -0.89 -14.68
N ALA A 268 10.32 -0.57 -13.52
CA ALA A 268 10.16 0.81 -13.08
C ALA A 268 10.44 0.92 -11.58
N ILE A 269 11.32 1.85 -11.21
CA ILE A 269 11.84 2.02 -9.86
C ILE A 269 11.51 3.43 -9.41
N TYR A 270 10.76 3.53 -8.33
CA TYR A 270 10.43 4.78 -7.68
C TYR A 270 11.43 5.12 -6.57
N HIS A 271 11.83 6.38 -6.51
CA HIS A 271 12.55 6.93 -5.36
C HIS A 271 12.21 8.40 -5.13
N GLN A 272 12.21 8.85 -3.88
CA GLN A 272 11.94 10.26 -3.54
C GLN A 272 13.05 11.19 -4.04
N TYR A 273 14.29 10.72 -4.07
CA TYR A 273 15.46 11.53 -4.46
C TYR A 273 16.05 11.05 -5.79
N LEU A 274 16.62 11.97 -6.56
CA LEU A 274 17.22 11.72 -7.87
C LEU A 274 18.55 10.96 -7.75
N GLN A 275 19.34 11.26 -6.73
CA GLN A 275 20.72 10.77 -6.60
C GLN A 275 20.82 9.24 -6.59
N PRO A 276 19.99 8.50 -5.82
CA PRO A 276 20.06 7.03 -5.83
C PRO A 276 19.66 6.42 -7.18
N LEU A 277 18.72 7.04 -7.89
CA LEU A 277 18.33 6.61 -9.24
C LEU A 277 19.43 6.89 -10.27
N ALA A 278 20.12 8.04 -10.17
CA ALA A 278 21.23 8.36 -11.05
C ALA A 278 22.40 7.38 -10.88
N THR A 279 22.75 7.04 -9.63
CA THR A 279 23.76 6.02 -9.33
C THR A 279 23.34 4.64 -9.85
N CYS A 280 22.09 4.24 -9.61
CA CYS A 280 21.55 2.98 -10.12
C CYS A 280 21.58 2.92 -11.65
N MET A 281 21.17 4.00 -12.33
CA MET A 281 21.22 4.12 -13.79
C MET A 281 22.65 3.97 -14.33
N HIS A 282 23.62 4.62 -13.69
CA HIS A 282 25.03 4.49 -14.08
C HIS A 282 25.53 3.05 -13.96
N ASN A 283 25.25 2.38 -12.84
CA ASN A 283 25.67 1.00 -12.63
C ASN A 283 24.98 0.02 -13.60
N LEU A 284 23.69 0.23 -13.90
CA LEU A 284 22.98 -0.55 -14.92
C LEU A 284 23.61 -0.42 -16.32
N GLN A 285 24.14 0.76 -16.65
CA GLN A 285 24.86 0.99 -17.91
C GLN A 285 26.22 0.30 -17.92
N LEU A 286 26.95 0.32 -16.79
CA LEU A 286 28.25 -0.35 -16.65
C LEU A 286 28.12 -1.87 -16.81
N GLU A 287 27.14 -2.48 -16.14
CA GLU A 287 26.90 -3.93 -16.21
C GLU A 287 26.14 -4.35 -17.47
N LYS A 288 25.67 -3.40 -18.29
CA LYS A 288 24.91 -3.66 -19.54
C LYS A 288 23.71 -4.59 -19.33
N MET A 289 23.00 -4.45 -18.21
CA MET A 289 21.84 -5.30 -17.90
C MET A 289 20.52 -4.80 -18.47
N ALA A 290 20.47 -3.52 -18.87
CA ALA A 290 19.24 -2.87 -19.31
C ALA A 290 19.48 -1.87 -20.45
N ILE A 291 18.45 -1.65 -21.26
CA ILE A 291 18.41 -0.65 -22.34
C ILE A 291 17.27 0.34 -22.12
N GLY A 292 17.31 1.46 -22.83
CA GLY A 292 16.26 2.48 -22.78
C GLY A 292 16.11 3.12 -21.40
N LEU A 293 17.20 3.19 -20.63
CA LEU A 293 17.20 3.74 -19.27
C LEU A 293 16.81 5.23 -19.30
N GLN A 294 15.75 5.57 -18.58
CA GLN A 294 15.24 6.93 -18.49
C GLN A 294 14.84 7.26 -17.05
N ILE A 295 15.30 8.41 -16.56
CA ILE A 295 14.81 9.01 -15.32
C ILE A 295 13.76 10.07 -15.69
N THR A 296 12.59 9.97 -15.07
CA THR A 296 11.45 10.88 -15.31
C THR A 296 10.93 11.47 -14.01
N GLU A 297 10.49 12.73 -14.08
CA GLU A 297 9.78 13.42 -13.01
C GLU A 297 8.46 13.97 -13.58
N PRO A 298 7.30 13.50 -13.11
CA PRO A 298 6.02 14.06 -13.54
C PRO A 298 5.66 15.32 -12.73
N TRP A 299 5.21 16.34 -13.45
CA TRP A 299 4.70 17.58 -12.87
C TRP A 299 3.18 17.63 -13.00
N LEU A 300 2.49 17.79 -11.87
CA LEU A 300 1.04 17.91 -11.81
C LEU A 300 0.66 19.34 -11.42
N ARG A 301 -0.17 19.97 -12.26
CA ARG A 301 -0.72 21.31 -11.99
C ARG A 301 -2.23 21.27 -11.95
N GLU A 302 -2.80 21.49 -10.76
CA GLU A 302 -4.24 21.61 -10.60
C GLU A 302 -4.73 23.01 -11.02
N TYR A 303 -5.89 23.05 -11.69
CA TYR A 303 -6.54 24.29 -12.14
C TYR A 303 -7.90 24.46 -11.48
N GLN A 304 -8.19 25.69 -11.05
CA GLN A 304 -9.55 26.11 -10.80
C GLN A 304 -10.19 26.48 -12.13
N VAL A 305 -11.30 25.83 -12.48
CA VAL A 305 -12.06 26.13 -13.71
C VAL A 305 -13.44 26.63 -13.30
N LEU A 306 -13.58 27.95 -13.25
CA LEU A 306 -14.82 28.66 -12.96
C LEU A 306 -14.99 29.82 -13.96
N PRO A 307 -16.24 30.18 -14.34
CA PRO A 307 -16.48 31.31 -15.23
C PRO A 307 -15.75 32.57 -14.74
N SER A 308 -14.97 33.19 -15.63
CA SER A 308 -14.16 34.39 -15.39
C SER A 308 -13.16 34.32 -14.21
N ARG A 309 -12.85 33.12 -13.70
CA ARG A 309 -11.93 32.86 -12.57
C ARG A 309 -11.09 31.61 -12.79
N THR A 310 -10.69 31.36 -14.03
CA THR A 310 -9.87 30.20 -14.37
C THR A 310 -8.39 30.51 -14.19
N HIS A 311 -7.73 29.80 -13.27
CA HIS A 311 -6.31 29.95 -13.00
C HIS A 311 -5.76 28.69 -12.29
N PRO A 312 -4.44 28.45 -12.34
CA PRO A 312 -3.81 27.40 -11.54
C PRO A 312 -4.01 27.61 -10.04
N CYS A 313 -4.10 26.52 -9.28
CA CYS A 313 -4.07 26.59 -7.82
C CYS A 313 -2.76 27.25 -7.34
N MET A 314 -2.84 28.17 -6.37
CA MET A 314 -1.65 28.93 -5.92
C MET A 314 -0.73 28.12 -5.00
N GLN A 315 -1.29 27.22 -4.18
CA GLN A 315 -0.53 26.33 -3.29
C GLN A 315 -0.71 24.90 -3.76
N MET A 316 0.39 24.25 -4.11
CA MET A 316 0.42 22.86 -4.55
C MET A 316 1.71 22.18 -4.10
N SER A 317 1.71 20.85 -4.11
CA SER A 317 2.92 20.06 -3.88
C SER A 317 3.85 20.19 -5.08
N SER A 318 5.06 20.71 -4.86
CA SER A 318 6.07 20.86 -5.91
C SER A 318 6.57 19.50 -6.43
N PHE A 319 6.74 18.53 -5.55
CA PHE A 319 7.49 17.30 -5.84
C PHE A 319 6.70 16.02 -5.50
N GLY A 320 6.91 14.95 -6.26
CA GLY A 320 6.11 13.71 -6.21
C GLY A 320 6.93 12.44 -6.41
N GLY A 321 8.25 12.55 -6.42
CA GLY A 321 9.20 11.48 -6.67
C GLY A 321 9.72 11.43 -8.11
N TYR A 322 10.78 10.65 -8.28
CA TYR A 322 11.40 10.34 -9.57
C TYR A 322 11.19 8.86 -9.89
N ILE A 323 11.17 8.53 -11.19
CA ILE A 323 11.07 7.16 -11.67
C ILE A 323 12.23 6.87 -12.60
N LEU A 324 13.00 5.82 -12.30
CA LEU A 324 13.93 5.19 -13.24
C LEU A 324 13.20 4.04 -13.92
N SER A 325 13.20 4.03 -15.23
CA SER A 325 12.59 2.95 -16.03
C SER A 325 13.58 2.43 -17.06
N GLY A 326 13.38 1.20 -17.50
CA GLY A 326 14.18 0.58 -18.55
C GLY A 326 13.62 -0.79 -18.92
N THR A 327 14.27 -1.44 -19.88
CA THR A 327 13.93 -2.80 -20.31
C THR A 327 15.12 -3.71 -20.02
N LYS A 328 14.89 -4.85 -19.36
CA LYS A 328 15.93 -5.86 -19.13
C LYS A 328 16.39 -6.44 -20.46
N ILE A 329 17.70 -6.55 -20.62
CA ILE A 329 18.30 -7.33 -21.71
C ILE A 329 18.90 -8.64 -21.21
N CYS A 330 19.02 -9.61 -22.11
CA CYS A 330 19.75 -10.83 -21.83
C CYS A 330 21.23 -10.47 -21.72
N SER A 331 21.85 -10.82 -20.59
CA SER A 331 23.30 -10.70 -20.44
C SER A 331 23.95 -11.77 -21.32
N THR A 332 24.64 -11.34 -22.37
CA THR A 332 25.42 -12.19 -23.29
C THR A 332 26.79 -12.52 -22.74
#